data_AF-A0A1R3JLP2-F1
#
_entry.id   AF-A0A1R3JLP2-F1
#
_cell.length_a   1.000
_cell.length_b   1.000
_cell.length_c   1.000
_cell.angle_alpha   90.00
_cell.angle_beta   90.00
_cell.angle_gamma   90.00
#
_symmetry.space_group_name_H-M   'P 1'
#
loop_
_entity.id
_entity.type
_entity.pdbx_description
1 polymer ?
#
loop_
_entity_poly.entity_id
_entity_poly.type
_entity_poly.pdbx_seq_one_letter_code
_entity_poly.pdbx_strand_id
1 'polypeptide(L)'
;MAEALVSGILTELINFISDKTQQEFGLLTGVENEVKTLENNLKAIQVVLKDAEEKQMKSQSIQLWLERLKDAAYDMEDELDEWNTRLLRFSHNASFLRKKVLSLVPCFPFGQAVSRRRIGVRIKEINEKLDEIAKQKDRYQLTAVETRQARPMETVSFVDVSTLFGRDKDKENLIESLLSETSEASDAIQTISVVGMGGIGKTALAQLVYNDHNYIQAHFDERIWVYVSNDFDQTKVARDIIVSLEKQDTYPMYLLDSVPLQSCLETIQRRIQVKKFLLVLDDVWTEHDEDWEPIRAALQYECWEIIREVALFHGRDGKEFENLEKIGREIAKKCKGLPLVAKTLGGVLQGKRSKKEWENVLLNESWELNLAQENHVFNALLLSYHDLPFPLKPCILYCALLEKYFIISKDQLIEQWSCLGLEKLPDGIVKLMNLRVLNTMGSRRLTYYPKGIGRLTRLTEVARIIVRADRNDPKEFSLRDFESLNNLQTLLMHLVGNVIDEGEAERAKFQDKKHLVGTEEELEERKRKIRGVIWTKRAAASGEDKKIC
;
A
#
# COMPACT_ATOMS: atom_id res chain seq x y z
N MET A 1 21.99 -11.34 -25.63
CA MET A 1 21.27 -10.06 -25.83
C MET A 1 21.23 -9.65 -27.29
N ALA A 2 22.35 -9.77 -28.02
CA ALA A 2 22.38 -9.58 -29.46
C ALA A 2 21.57 -10.67 -30.19
N GLU A 3 21.61 -11.92 -29.71
CA GLU A 3 20.87 -13.03 -30.31
C GLU A 3 19.35 -12.83 -30.22
N ALA A 4 18.80 -12.55 -29.04
CA ALA A 4 17.36 -12.33 -28.87
C ALA A 4 16.80 -11.19 -29.75
N LEU A 5 17.51 -10.06 -29.83
CA LEU A 5 17.14 -8.92 -30.67
C LEU A 5 17.18 -9.29 -32.17
N VAL A 6 18.28 -9.88 -32.62
CA VAL A 6 18.48 -10.24 -34.03
C VAL A 6 17.56 -11.40 -34.42
N SER A 7 17.29 -12.35 -33.52
CA SER A 7 16.37 -13.47 -33.70
C SER A 7 14.91 -13.01 -33.77
N GLY A 8 14.51 -12.05 -32.94
CA GLY A 8 13.19 -11.41 -33.00
C GLY A 8 12.94 -10.76 -34.35
N ILE A 9 13.87 -9.88 -34.78
CA ILE A 9 13.81 -9.21 -36.08
C ILE A 9 13.81 -10.24 -37.23
N LEU A 10 14.70 -11.24 -37.18
CA LEU A 10 14.75 -12.33 -38.17
C LEU A 10 13.42 -13.08 -38.30
N THR A 11 12.76 -13.37 -37.18
CA THR A 11 11.50 -14.12 -37.14
C THR A 11 10.35 -13.29 -37.70
N GLU A 12 10.27 -12.02 -37.32
CA GLU A 12 9.28 -11.09 -37.85
C GLU A 12 9.43 -10.89 -39.36
N LEU A 13 10.67 -10.78 -39.83
CA LEU A 13 11.00 -10.71 -41.26
C LEU A 13 10.59 -11.98 -42.01
N ILE A 14 10.88 -13.17 -41.47
CA ILE A 14 10.46 -14.45 -42.07
C ILE A 14 8.94 -14.52 -42.17
N ASN A 15 8.22 -14.09 -41.13
CA ASN A 15 6.76 -14.09 -41.11
C ASN A 15 6.17 -13.10 -42.13
N PHE A 16 6.70 -11.86 -42.17
CA PHE A 16 6.28 -10.85 -43.14
C PHE A 16 6.51 -11.30 -44.58
N ILE A 17 7.68 -11.89 -44.87
CA ILE A 17 8.01 -12.44 -46.18
C ILE A 17 7.03 -13.56 -46.56
N SER A 18 6.77 -14.48 -45.63
CA SER A 18 5.87 -15.61 -45.83
C SER A 18 4.43 -15.14 -46.12
N ASP A 19 3.93 -14.12 -45.42
CA ASP A 19 2.60 -13.54 -45.65
C ASP A 19 2.51 -12.85 -47.03
N LYS A 20 3.55 -12.12 -47.45
CA LYS A 20 3.57 -11.43 -48.74
C LYS A 20 3.70 -12.35 -49.95
N THR A 21 4.39 -13.49 -49.82
CA THR A 21 4.43 -14.51 -50.89
C THR A 21 3.04 -15.10 -51.18
N GLN A 22 2.12 -15.13 -50.21
CA GLN A 22 0.76 -15.64 -50.40
C GLN A 22 -0.19 -14.65 -51.11
N GLN A 23 0.02 -13.34 -51.01
CA GLN A 23 -0.98 -12.35 -51.46
C GLN A 23 -0.68 -11.62 -52.79
N GLU A 24 0.57 -11.37 -53.21
CA GLU A 24 0.81 -10.46 -54.36
C GLU A 24 1.94 -10.82 -55.34
N PHE A 25 2.81 -11.80 -55.07
CA PHE A 25 4.00 -12.03 -55.91
C PHE A 25 3.80 -12.93 -57.14
N GLY A 26 2.64 -13.55 -57.32
CA GLY A 26 2.34 -14.48 -58.43
C GLY A 26 2.40 -13.92 -59.85
N LEU A 27 2.79 -12.65 -60.03
CA LEU A 27 2.88 -11.97 -61.34
C LEU A 27 4.32 -11.53 -61.72
N LEU A 28 5.34 -11.75 -60.88
CA LEU A 28 6.73 -11.33 -61.15
C LEU A 28 7.75 -12.43 -60.77
N THR A 29 8.02 -13.33 -61.71
CA THR A 29 8.90 -14.51 -61.58
C THR A 29 10.35 -14.23 -61.13
N GLY A 30 10.81 -12.97 -61.15
CA GLY A 30 12.14 -12.58 -60.68
C GLY A 30 12.22 -12.24 -59.18
N VAL A 31 11.17 -11.66 -58.60
CA VAL A 31 11.19 -11.20 -57.20
C VAL A 31 10.88 -12.33 -56.23
N GLU A 32 10.04 -13.29 -56.65
CA GLU A 32 9.70 -14.47 -55.86
C GLU A 32 10.94 -15.33 -55.52
N ASN A 33 11.86 -15.49 -56.48
CA ASN A 33 13.12 -16.22 -56.27
C ASN A 33 14.06 -15.49 -55.30
N GLU A 34 14.14 -14.17 -55.39
CA GLU A 34 14.91 -13.34 -54.46
C GLU A 34 14.33 -13.46 -53.04
N VAL A 35 13.01 -13.35 -52.91
CA VAL A 35 12.33 -13.47 -51.61
C VAL A 35 12.53 -14.86 -50.98
N LYS A 36 12.49 -15.93 -51.77
CA LYS A 36 12.78 -17.29 -51.29
C LYS A 36 14.24 -17.49 -50.88
N THR A 37 15.17 -16.84 -51.58
CA THR A 37 16.60 -16.86 -51.23
C THR A 37 16.85 -16.14 -49.91
N LEU A 38 16.18 -15.01 -49.72
CA LEU A 38 16.19 -14.23 -48.48
C LEU A 38 15.74 -15.09 -47.30
N GLU A 39 14.57 -15.71 -47.42
CA GLU A 39 13.98 -16.57 -46.40
C GLU A 39 14.92 -17.73 -46.00
N ASN A 40 15.54 -18.39 -46.99
CA ASN A 40 16.49 -19.48 -46.73
C ASN A 40 17.75 -19.01 -46.01
N ASN A 41 18.30 -17.85 -46.39
CA ASN A 41 19.48 -17.29 -45.74
C ASN A 41 19.21 -16.85 -44.30
N LEU A 42 18.06 -16.21 -44.06
CA LEU A 42 17.62 -15.83 -42.71
C LEU A 42 17.49 -17.07 -41.81
N LYS A 43 16.81 -18.13 -42.29
CA LYS A 43 16.71 -19.42 -41.58
C LYS A 43 18.07 -20.05 -41.31
N ALA A 44 18.96 -20.00 -42.29
CA ALA A 44 20.31 -20.57 -42.21
C ALA A 44 21.21 -19.85 -41.19
N ILE A 45 20.99 -18.55 -40.98
CA ILE A 45 21.68 -17.72 -39.99
C ILE A 45 21.07 -17.88 -38.60
N GLN A 46 19.73 -17.96 -38.51
CA GLN A 46 19.01 -18.11 -37.24
C GLN A 46 19.49 -19.33 -36.43
N VAL A 47 19.75 -20.45 -37.12
CA VAL A 47 20.18 -21.71 -36.48
C VAL A 47 21.60 -21.62 -35.85
N VAL A 48 22.45 -20.69 -36.31
CA VAL A 48 23.83 -20.54 -35.82
C VAL A 48 24.04 -19.32 -34.91
N LEU A 49 23.01 -18.50 -34.74
CA LEU A 49 23.08 -17.20 -34.06
C LEU A 49 23.51 -17.31 -32.60
N LYS A 50 23.01 -18.34 -31.89
CA LYS A 50 23.33 -18.60 -30.49
C LYS A 50 24.79 -19.01 -30.28
N ASP A 51 25.29 -19.93 -31.12
CA ASP A 51 26.70 -20.36 -31.09
C ASP A 51 27.65 -19.19 -31.40
N ALA A 52 27.24 -18.31 -32.32
CA ALA A 52 27.99 -17.09 -32.61
C ALA A 52 28.03 -16.14 -31.41
N GLU A 53 26.92 -15.93 -30.69
CA GLU A 53 26.91 -15.06 -29.50
C GLU A 53 27.78 -15.61 -28.36
N GLU A 54 27.80 -16.93 -28.15
CA GLU A 54 28.68 -17.56 -27.14
C GLU A 54 30.17 -17.45 -27.51
N LYS A 55 30.49 -17.53 -28.80
CA LYS A 55 31.87 -17.45 -29.30
C LYS A 55 32.37 -16.01 -29.51
N GLN A 56 31.50 -15.00 -29.53
CA GLN A 56 31.87 -13.60 -29.78
C GLN A 56 32.90 -13.07 -28.77
N MET A 57 32.80 -13.50 -27.51
CA MET A 57 33.72 -13.09 -26.43
C MET A 57 35.13 -13.65 -26.59
N LYS A 58 35.30 -14.66 -27.44
CA LYS A 58 36.57 -15.38 -27.67
C LYS A 58 37.18 -15.10 -29.03
N SER A 59 36.42 -14.53 -29.96
CA SER A 59 36.85 -14.30 -31.34
C SER A 59 36.34 -12.97 -31.87
N GLN A 60 37.27 -12.04 -32.10
CA GLN A 60 36.99 -10.74 -32.70
C GLN A 60 36.37 -10.85 -34.11
N SER A 61 36.70 -11.91 -34.86
CA SER A 61 36.11 -12.15 -36.18
C SER A 61 34.63 -12.52 -36.10
N ILE A 62 34.22 -13.24 -35.05
CA ILE A 62 32.81 -13.60 -34.81
C ILE A 62 32.03 -12.39 -34.30
N GLN A 63 32.66 -11.54 -33.47
CA GLN A 63 32.08 -10.26 -33.06
C GLN A 63 31.79 -9.37 -34.28
N LEU A 64 32.76 -9.19 -35.18
CA LEU A 64 32.59 -8.44 -36.42
C LEU A 64 31.52 -9.05 -37.35
N TRP A 65 31.40 -10.38 -37.36
CA TRP A 65 30.35 -11.07 -38.10
C TRP A 65 28.95 -10.77 -37.54
N LEU A 66 28.79 -10.77 -36.21
CA LEU A 66 27.54 -10.40 -35.54
C LEU A 66 27.18 -8.92 -35.72
N GLU A 67 28.16 -8.02 -35.71
CA GLU A 67 27.94 -6.59 -35.98
C GLU A 67 27.42 -6.38 -37.41
N ARG A 68 28.03 -7.02 -38.41
CA ARG A 68 27.55 -6.95 -39.80
C ARG A 68 26.15 -7.54 -40.00
N LEU A 69 25.82 -8.58 -39.23
CA LEU A 69 24.47 -9.16 -39.24
C LEU A 69 23.44 -8.21 -38.62
N LYS A 70 23.79 -7.52 -37.52
CA LYS A 70 22.94 -6.47 -36.93
C LYS A 70 22.70 -5.34 -37.92
N ASP A 71 23.75 -4.85 -38.57
CA ASP A 71 23.64 -3.78 -39.56
C ASP A 71 22.71 -4.19 -40.72
N ALA A 72 22.84 -5.43 -41.20
CA ALA A 72 21.95 -5.96 -42.23
C ALA A 72 20.50 -6.06 -41.73
N ALA A 73 20.27 -6.51 -40.49
CA ALA A 73 18.93 -6.61 -39.91
C ALA A 73 18.25 -5.22 -39.78
N TYR A 74 18.99 -4.19 -39.34
CA TYR A 74 18.48 -2.82 -39.27
C TYR A 74 18.20 -2.23 -40.66
N ASP A 75 19.11 -2.42 -41.63
CA ASP A 75 18.89 -2.03 -43.03
C ASP A 75 17.59 -2.65 -43.59
N MET A 76 17.25 -3.87 -43.16
CA MET A 76 16.03 -4.57 -43.56
C MET A 76 14.77 -4.06 -42.87
N GLU A 77 14.84 -3.81 -41.57
CA GLU A 77 13.74 -3.25 -40.76
C GLU A 77 13.34 -1.85 -41.26
N ASP A 78 14.33 -0.99 -41.54
CA ASP A 78 14.11 0.35 -42.10
C ASP A 78 13.37 0.29 -43.46
N GLU A 79 13.73 -0.66 -44.33
CA GLU A 79 13.09 -0.84 -45.63
C GLU A 79 11.69 -1.50 -45.49
N LEU A 80 11.49 -2.35 -44.48
CA LEU A 80 10.18 -2.94 -44.12
C LEU A 80 9.19 -1.87 -43.69
N ASP A 81 9.61 -0.95 -42.83
CA ASP A 81 8.82 0.18 -42.35
C ASP A 81 8.46 1.15 -43.48
N GLU A 82 9.41 1.40 -44.40
CA GLU A 82 9.13 2.18 -45.61
C GLU A 82 8.08 1.46 -46.49
N TRP A 83 8.11 0.13 -46.55
CA TRP A 83 7.17 -0.67 -47.34
C TRP A 83 5.77 -0.72 -46.72
N ASN A 84 5.67 -0.95 -45.41
CA ASN A 84 4.42 -0.90 -44.63
C ASN A 84 3.76 0.48 -44.73
N THR A 85 4.54 1.54 -44.57
CA THR A 85 4.08 2.93 -44.72
C THR A 85 3.55 3.21 -46.12
N ARG A 86 4.20 2.68 -47.17
CA ARG A 86 3.73 2.84 -48.56
C ARG A 86 2.46 2.04 -48.83
N LEU A 87 2.35 0.79 -48.36
CA LEU A 87 1.15 -0.04 -48.51
C LEU A 87 -0.09 0.59 -47.83
N LEU A 88 0.09 1.16 -46.64
CA LEU A 88 -0.98 1.90 -45.94
C LEU A 88 -1.45 3.13 -46.74
N ARG A 89 -0.53 3.83 -47.44
CA ARG A 89 -0.86 4.95 -48.34
C ARG A 89 -1.58 4.50 -49.62
N PHE A 90 -1.38 3.26 -50.09
CA PHE A 90 -2.15 2.69 -51.21
C PHE A 90 -3.56 2.28 -50.79
N SER A 91 -3.75 1.81 -49.55
CA SER A 91 -5.05 1.40 -49.00
C SER A 91 -6.02 2.59 -48.79
N HIS A 92 -5.51 3.80 -48.50
CA HIS A 92 -6.32 5.00 -48.30
C HIS A 92 -6.88 5.68 -49.56
N ASN A 93 -6.55 5.19 -50.77
CA ASN A 93 -7.15 5.66 -52.03
C ASN A 93 -8.13 4.66 -52.67
N ALA A 94 -8.51 3.58 -51.96
CA ALA A 94 -9.46 2.58 -52.44
C ALA A 94 -10.77 2.52 -51.61
N SER A 95 -11.15 3.60 -50.92
CA SER A 95 -12.42 3.68 -50.17
C SER A 95 -13.35 4.82 -50.58
N PHE A 96 -13.12 5.43 -51.75
CA PHE A 96 -14.10 6.31 -52.40
C PHE A 96 -14.45 5.79 -53.80
N LEU A 97 -15.35 4.80 -53.86
CA LEU A 97 -16.41 4.59 -54.86
C LEU A 97 -16.85 3.11 -54.88
N ARG A 98 -17.68 2.73 -53.89
CA ARG A 98 -18.54 1.55 -54.01
C ARG A 98 -19.82 1.97 -54.72
N LYS A 99 -19.85 1.97 -56.06
CA LYS A 99 -21.08 1.83 -56.86
C LYS A 99 -20.77 1.50 -58.33
N LYS A 100 -21.40 0.40 -58.77
CA LYS A 100 -21.65 -0.12 -60.12
C LYS A 100 -21.48 0.88 -61.29
N VAL A 101 -20.90 0.34 -62.38
CA VAL A 101 -20.93 0.71 -63.82
C VAL A 101 -19.67 1.40 -64.39
N LEU A 102 -19.20 0.79 -65.50
CA LEU A 102 -18.08 1.10 -66.38
C LEU A 102 -18.12 2.52 -66.99
N SER A 103 -16.96 3.19 -67.13
CA SER A 103 -16.52 3.82 -68.39
C SER A 103 -15.07 4.32 -68.33
N LEU A 104 -14.23 3.69 -69.17
CA LEU A 104 -13.06 4.16 -69.97
C LEU A 104 -12.75 5.69 -69.85
N VAL A 105 -11.52 6.21 -69.73
CA VAL A 105 -10.25 6.02 -70.49
C VAL A 105 -9.02 6.61 -69.65
N PRO A 106 -7.74 6.75 -70.12
CA PRO A 106 -6.57 5.90 -69.78
C PRO A 106 -5.30 6.66 -69.24
N CYS A 107 -4.25 5.88 -68.87
CA CYS A 107 -2.82 6.26 -68.70
C CYS A 107 -2.47 7.28 -67.60
N PHE A 108 -1.58 6.98 -66.64
CA PHE A 108 -0.14 6.73 -66.85
C PHE A 108 0.40 5.51 -66.05
N PRO A 109 1.04 4.52 -66.70
CA PRO A 109 1.62 3.34 -66.05
C PRO A 109 3.10 3.51 -65.61
N PHE A 110 3.65 4.72 -65.57
CA PHE A 110 5.09 4.91 -65.30
C PHE A 110 5.47 4.98 -63.80
N GLY A 111 4.54 5.34 -62.90
CA GLY A 111 4.83 5.45 -61.46
C GLY A 111 4.78 4.12 -60.69
N GLN A 112 3.94 3.18 -61.12
CA GLN A 112 3.79 1.87 -60.46
C GLN A 112 4.92 0.90 -60.82
N ALA A 113 5.41 0.92 -62.05
CA ALA A 113 6.52 0.07 -62.48
C ALA A 113 7.87 0.51 -61.88
N VAL A 114 8.11 1.82 -61.75
CA VAL A 114 9.35 2.37 -61.16
C VAL A 114 9.43 2.07 -59.65
N SER A 115 8.32 2.18 -58.93
CA SER A 115 8.26 1.78 -57.51
C SER A 115 8.49 0.28 -57.30
N ARG A 116 7.91 -0.58 -58.16
CA ARG A 116 8.10 -2.04 -58.09
C ARG A 116 9.53 -2.48 -58.46
N ARG A 117 10.15 -1.83 -59.45
CA ARG A 117 11.53 -2.13 -59.87
C ARG A 117 12.54 -1.71 -58.80
N ARG A 118 12.30 -0.59 -58.11
CA ARG A 118 13.15 -0.11 -57.01
C ARG A 118 13.12 -1.05 -55.80
N ILE A 119 11.95 -1.58 -55.45
CA ILE A 119 11.79 -2.58 -54.38
C ILE A 119 12.52 -3.89 -54.73
N GLY A 120 12.38 -4.38 -55.96
CA GLY A 120 13.10 -5.58 -56.39
C GLY A 120 14.64 -5.41 -56.39
N VAL A 121 15.15 -4.23 -56.70
CA VAL A 121 16.59 -3.91 -56.60
C VAL A 121 17.06 -3.90 -55.15
N ARG A 122 16.28 -3.33 -54.23
CA ARG A 122 16.62 -3.29 -52.80
C ARG A 122 16.63 -4.68 -52.14
N ILE A 123 15.63 -5.51 -52.44
CA ILE A 123 15.59 -6.91 -51.97
C ILE A 123 16.83 -7.67 -52.45
N LYS A 124 17.26 -7.41 -53.69
CA LYS A 124 18.47 -8.00 -54.24
C LYS A 124 19.74 -7.52 -53.52
N GLU A 125 19.88 -6.22 -53.26
CA GLU A 125 21.02 -5.68 -52.48
C GLU A 125 21.11 -6.30 -51.08
N ILE A 126 19.96 -6.47 -50.43
CA ILE A 126 19.83 -7.09 -49.10
C ILE A 126 20.18 -8.59 -49.16
N ASN A 127 19.70 -9.29 -50.17
CA ASN A 127 20.04 -10.69 -50.40
C ASN A 127 21.54 -10.90 -50.61
N GLU A 128 22.19 -10.04 -51.39
CA GLU A 128 23.63 -10.12 -51.62
C GLU A 128 24.42 -9.94 -50.32
N LYS A 129 24.01 -9.01 -49.46
CA LYS A 129 24.61 -8.82 -48.11
C LYS A 129 24.42 -10.07 -47.23
N LEU A 130 23.20 -10.61 -47.16
CA LEU A 130 22.90 -11.77 -46.32
C LEU A 130 23.47 -13.07 -46.84
N ASP A 131 23.57 -13.24 -48.15
CA ASP A 131 24.20 -14.41 -48.78
C ASP A 131 25.70 -14.45 -48.44
N GLU A 132 26.38 -13.30 -48.44
CA GLU A 132 27.76 -13.22 -48.00
C GLU A 132 27.91 -13.54 -46.50
N ILE A 133 27.01 -13.04 -45.65
CA ILE A 133 26.98 -13.34 -44.21
C ILE A 133 26.71 -14.84 -43.96
N ALA A 134 25.76 -15.42 -44.69
CA ALA A 134 25.39 -16.83 -44.61
C ALA A 134 26.55 -17.73 -45.07
N LYS A 135 27.27 -17.40 -46.13
CA LYS A 135 28.47 -18.13 -46.59
C LYS A 135 29.63 -18.06 -45.60
N GLN A 136 29.76 -16.95 -44.88
CA GLN A 136 30.81 -16.79 -43.87
C GLN A 136 30.60 -17.66 -42.63
N LYS A 137 29.36 -18.12 -42.35
CA LYS A 137 29.07 -18.98 -41.20
C LYS A 137 29.88 -20.29 -41.23
N ASP A 138 30.06 -20.88 -42.42
CA ASP A 138 30.75 -22.15 -42.60
C ASP A 138 32.26 -21.99 -42.39
N ARG A 139 32.81 -20.80 -42.69
CA ARG A 139 34.22 -20.46 -42.47
C ARG A 139 34.57 -20.33 -41.00
N TYR A 140 33.61 -19.93 -40.16
CA TYR A 140 33.78 -19.78 -38.72
C TYR A 140 33.44 -21.04 -37.92
N GLN A 141 33.14 -22.16 -38.60
CA GLN A 141 32.75 -23.43 -37.97
C GLN A 141 31.62 -23.23 -36.94
N LEU A 142 30.65 -22.37 -37.26
CA LEU A 142 29.48 -22.19 -36.43
C LEU A 142 28.56 -23.39 -36.60
N THR A 143 28.17 -24.01 -35.50
CA THR A 143 27.37 -25.24 -35.50
C THR A 143 25.99 -24.97 -34.92
N ALA A 144 24.99 -25.69 -35.43
CA ALA A 144 23.68 -25.77 -34.80
C ALA A 144 23.86 -26.39 -33.41
N VAL A 145 23.89 -25.56 -32.37
CA VAL A 145 23.96 -26.05 -30.99
C VAL A 145 22.55 -26.44 -30.59
N GLU A 146 22.30 -27.75 -30.43
CA GLU A 146 21.13 -28.24 -29.70
C GLU A 146 21.13 -27.59 -28.31
N THR A 147 20.00 -27.00 -27.97
CA THR A 147 19.78 -26.09 -26.87
C THR A 147 20.27 -26.67 -25.53
N ARG A 148 21.53 -26.46 -25.18
CA ARG A 148 21.89 -26.33 -23.76
C ARG A 148 21.34 -24.99 -23.32
N GLN A 149 20.14 -24.98 -22.76
CA GLN A 149 19.65 -23.82 -22.02
C GLN A 149 20.69 -23.53 -20.94
N ALA A 150 21.31 -22.35 -21.00
CA ALA A 150 21.97 -21.80 -19.83
C ALA A 150 20.90 -21.78 -18.73
N ARG A 151 21.13 -22.51 -17.64
CA ARG A 151 20.19 -22.51 -16.52
C ARG A 151 20.02 -21.06 -16.08
N PRO A 152 18.82 -20.48 -16.13
CA PRO A 152 18.57 -19.20 -15.47
C PRO A 152 19.05 -19.32 -14.02
N MET A 153 19.87 -18.38 -13.56
CA MET A 153 20.24 -18.36 -12.15
C MET A 153 19.02 -17.94 -11.36
N GLU A 154 18.55 -18.81 -10.47
CA GLU A 154 17.48 -18.48 -9.53
C GLU A 154 17.88 -17.26 -8.70
N THR A 155 17.03 -16.24 -8.68
CA THR A 155 17.24 -15.07 -7.84
C THR A 155 16.71 -15.32 -6.43
N VAL A 156 17.53 -14.99 -5.44
CA VAL A 156 17.21 -15.18 -4.02
C VAL A 156 16.90 -13.84 -3.35
N SER A 157 16.08 -13.86 -2.30
CA SER A 157 15.81 -12.67 -1.47
C SER A 157 16.94 -12.31 -0.51
N PHE A 158 17.86 -13.24 -0.23
CA PHE A 158 18.98 -13.07 0.70
C PHE A 158 20.14 -12.34 0.04
N VAL A 159 20.19 -11.01 0.21
CA VAL A 159 21.23 -10.13 -0.35
C VAL A 159 21.72 -9.15 0.71
N ASP A 160 23.03 -8.86 0.68
CA ASP A 160 23.60 -7.77 1.48
C ASP A 160 23.15 -6.42 0.91
N VAL A 161 22.06 -5.93 1.49
CA VAL A 161 21.40 -4.66 1.18
C VAL A 161 22.37 -3.47 1.24
N SER A 162 23.46 -3.57 2.02
CA SER A 162 24.47 -2.50 2.15
C SER A 162 25.31 -2.26 0.89
N THR A 163 25.27 -3.18 -0.07
CA THR A 163 26.00 -3.07 -1.35
C THR A 163 25.22 -2.33 -2.44
N LEU A 164 23.94 -2.02 -2.20
CA LEU A 164 23.05 -1.38 -3.16
C LEU A 164 22.94 0.12 -2.85
N PHE A 165 23.32 0.98 -3.81
CA PHE A 165 23.36 2.44 -3.63
C PHE A 165 22.45 3.17 -4.64
N GLY A 166 21.90 4.32 -4.23
CA GLY A 166 21.36 5.33 -5.16
C GLY A 166 19.91 5.13 -5.61
N ARG A 167 19.08 4.43 -4.82
CA ARG A 167 17.66 4.15 -5.13
C ARG A 167 16.71 4.48 -3.98
N ASP A 168 17.13 5.32 -3.04
CA ASP A 168 16.37 5.62 -1.81
C ASP A 168 14.98 6.18 -2.12
N LYS A 169 14.90 7.12 -3.06
CA LYS A 169 13.61 7.71 -3.49
C LYS A 169 12.68 6.69 -4.15
N ASP A 170 13.21 5.83 -5.02
CA ASP A 170 12.42 4.80 -5.69
C ASP A 170 11.91 3.77 -4.67
N LYS A 171 12.74 3.43 -3.68
CA LYS A 171 12.37 2.58 -2.54
C LYS A 171 11.27 3.21 -1.68
N GLU A 172 11.42 4.48 -1.30
CA GLU A 172 10.43 5.21 -0.50
C GLU A 172 9.06 5.26 -1.20
N ASN A 173 9.05 5.59 -2.50
CA ASN A 173 7.80 5.62 -3.28
C ASN A 173 7.10 4.25 -3.35
N LEU A 174 7.87 3.16 -3.52
CA LEU A 174 7.33 1.81 -3.53
C LEU A 174 6.79 1.41 -2.14
N ILE A 175 7.50 1.75 -1.07
CA ILE A 175 7.02 1.53 0.30
C ILE A 175 5.73 2.31 0.55
N GLU A 176 5.67 3.59 0.18
CA GLU A 176 4.46 4.40 0.32
C GLU A 176 3.28 3.77 -0.43
N SER A 177 3.51 3.31 -1.65
CA SER A 177 2.50 2.61 -2.46
C SER A 177 2.05 1.29 -1.82
N LEU A 178 2.96 0.50 -1.24
CA LEU A 178 2.65 -0.74 -0.53
C LEU A 178 1.91 -0.51 0.79
N LEU A 179 2.09 0.66 1.41
CA LEU A 179 1.49 1.01 2.70
C LEU A 179 0.21 1.84 2.55
N SER A 180 -0.06 2.42 1.37
CA SER A 180 -1.27 3.19 1.14
C SER A 180 -2.50 2.29 1.18
N GLU A 181 -3.39 2.50 2.15
CA GLU A 181 -4.70 1.86 2.14
C GLU A 181 -5.51 2.43 0.97
N THR A 182 -5.66 1.67 -0.11
CA THR A 182 -6.51 2.06 -1.23
C THR A 182 -7.96 2.14 -0.75
N SER A 183 -8.47 3.36 -0.67
CA SER A 183 -9.89 3.68 -0.45
C SER A 183 -10.79 3.28 -1.64
N GLU A 184 -10.21 2.78 -2.73
CA GLU A 184 -10.93 2.33 -3.90
C GLU A 184 -11.36 0.87 -3.74
N ALA A 185 -12.68 0.72 -3.68
CA ALA A 185 -13.38 -0.55 -3.64
C ALA A 185 -13.10 -1.39 -4.90
N SER A 186 -12.22 -2.37 -4.79
CA SER A 186 -12.35 -3.59 -5.57
C SER A 186 -11.86 -4.78 -4.76
N ASP A 187 -12.52 -5.94 -4.92
CA ASP A 187 -12.16 -7.26 -4.35
C ASP A 187 -10.73 -7.73 -4.72
N ALA A 188 -9.85 -6.85 -5.23
CA ALA A 188 -8.57 -7.20 -5.79
C ALA A 188 -7.43 -7.01 -4.78
N ILE A 189 -6.59 -8.04 -4.68
CA ILE A 189 -5.26 -7.97 -4.06
C ILE A 189 -4.49 -6.80 -4.69
N GLN A 190 -4.01 -5.87 -3.87
CA GLN A 190 -3.20 -4.75 -4.33
C GLN A 190 -1.97 -5.29 -5.06
N THR A 191 -1.85 -4.97 -6.35
CA THR A 191 -0.78 -5.47 -7.22
C THR A 191 0.03 -4.29 -7.74
N ILE A 192 1.37 -4.37 -7.60
CA ILE A 192 2.31 -3.34 -8.06
C ILE A 192 3.28 -4.00 -9.05
N SER A 193 3.33 -3.47 -10.27
CA SER A 193 4.23 -3.98 -11.32
C SER A 193 5.46 -3.09 -11.45
N VAL A 194 6.66 -3.67 -11.32
CA VAL A 194 7.94 -2.99 -11.55
C VAL A 194 8.48 -3.40 -12.91
N VAL A 195 8.37 -2.52 -13.91
CA VAL A 195 8.73 -2.80 -15.31
C VAL A 195 9.93 -1.95 -15.74
N GLY A 196 10.77 -2.51 -16.61
CA GLY A 196 11.95 -1.82 -17.12
C GLY A 196 12.90 -2.76 -17.84
N MET A 197 13.90 -2.20 -18.52
CA MET A 197 14.89 -2.97 -19.28
C MET A 197 15.66 -3.99 -18.41
N GLY A 198 16.16 -5.06 -19.03
CA GLY A 198 17.03 -6.03 -18.37
C GLY A 198 18.26 -5.36 -17.75
N GLY A 199 18.67 -5.79 -16.56
CA GLY A 199 19.86 -5.28 -15.88
C GLY A 199 19.74 -3.88 -15.24
N ILE A 200 18.59 -3.20 -15.34
CA ILE A 200 18.40 -1.86 -14.76
C ILE A 200 18.35 -1.84 -13.21
N GLY A 201 18.29 -3.01 -12.59
CA GLY A 201 18.23 -3.16 -11.12
C GLY A 201 16.82 -3.34 -10.54
N LYS A 202 15.85 -3.86 -11.30
CA LYS A 202 14.48 -4.14 -10.82
C LYS A 202 14.48 -5.09 -9.62
N THR A 203 15.10 -6.25 -9.78
CA THR A 203 15.26 -7.26 -8.72
C THR A 203 15.99 -6.69 -7.52
N ALA A 204 17.03 -5.87 -7.73
CA ALA A 204 17.76 -5.20 -6.66
C ALA A 204 16.86 -4.21 -5.89
N LEU A 205 16.02 -3.43 -6.57
CA LEU A 205 15.05 -2.53 -5.94
C LEU A 205 14.00 -3.31 -5.14
N ALA A 206 13.48 -4.42 -5.69
CA ALA A 206 12.54 -5.29 -4.98
C ALA A 206 13.18 -5.90 -3.72
N GLN A 207 14.45 -6.32 -3.78
CA GLN A 207 15.20 -6.81 -2.61
C GLN A 207 15.42 -5.73 -1.55
N LEU A 208 15.71 -4.48 -1.94
CA LEU A 208 15.84 -3.34 -1.03
C LEU A 208 14.54 -3.06 -0.24
N VAL A 209 13.40 -3.15 -0.93
CA VAL A 209 12.08 -2.97 -0.31
C VAL A 209 11.72 -4.17 0.57
N TYR A 210 11.81 -5.38 0.03
CA TYR A 210 11.43 -6.62 0.73
C TYR A 210 12.20 -6.82 2.05
N ASN A 211 13.48 -6.44 2.09
CA ASN A 211 14.34 -6.54 3.27
C ASN A 211 14.31 -5.30 4.18
N ASP A 212 13.45 -4.32 3.95
CA ASP A 212 13.33 -3.15 4.83
C ASP A 212 12.73 -3.55 6.19
N HIS A 213 13.53 -3.39 7.25
CA HIS A 213 13.15 -3.82 8.60
C HIS A 213 12.20 -2.82 9.29
N ASN A 214 12.26 -1.54 8.92
CA ASN A 214 11.54 -0.48 9.61
C ASN A 214 10.06 -0.46 9.21
N TYR A 215 9.78 -0.66 7.92
CA TYR A 215 8.44 -0.52 7.37
C TYR A 215 7.83 -1.86 6.96
N ILE A 216 8.56 -2.68 6.19
CA ILE A 216 7.98 -3.88 5.58
C ILE A 216 7.89 -5.03 6.60
N GLN A 217 8.95 -5.30 7.37
CA GLN A 217 8.91 -6.36 8.39
C GLN A 217 7.90 -6.12 9.51
N ALA A 218 7.68 -4.87 9.89
CA ALA A 218 6.74 -4.51 10.95
C ALA A 218 5.28 -4.54 10.49
N HIS A 219 5.02 -4.44 9.18
CA HIS A 219 3.69 -4.23 8.63
C HIS A 219 3.06 -5.49 8.01
N PHE A 220 3.86 -6.46 7.56
CA PHE A 220 3.39 -7.70 6.96
C PHE A 220 3.73 -8.90 7.84
N ASP A 221 2.72 -9.71 8.16
CA ASP A 221 2.84 -10.95 8.97
C ASP A 221 3.65 -12.02 8.22
N GLU A 222 3.45 -12.11 6.89
CA GLU A 222 4.19 -13.01 6.02
C GLU A 222 4.83 -12.27 4.85
N ARG A 223 6.04 -12.70 4.49
CA ARG A 223 6.77 -12.18 3.33
C ARG A 223 7.20 -13.36 2.51
N ILE A 224 6.80 -13.37 1.26
CA ILE A 224 6.93 -14.52 0.35
C ILE A 224 7.72 -14.03 -0.86
N TRP A 225 8.78 -14.73 -1.22
CA TRP A 225 9.58 -14.43 -2.40
C TRP A 225 9.64 -15.67 -3.29
N VAL A 226 9.21 -15.52 -4.54
CA VAL A 226 9.18 -16.60 -5.52
C VAL A 226 9.85 -16.13 -6.80
N TYR A 227 10.82 -16.91 -7.26
CA TYR A 227 11.42 -16.74 -8.58
C TYR A 227 10.55 -17.46 -9.62
N VAL A 228 10.05 -16.71 -10.60
CA VAL A 228 9.29 -17.25 -11.72
C VAL A 228 10.27 -17.45 -12.88
N SER A 229 10.32 -18.67 -13.41
CA SER A 229 11.14 -18.96 -14.59
C SER A 229 10.49 -18.41 -15.87
N ASN A 230 11.28 -18.30 -16.94
CA ASN A 230 10.78 -17.93 -18.28
C ASN A 230 9.57 -18.75 -18.74
N ASP A 231 9.50 -20.02 -18.33
CA ASP A 231 8.32 -20.86 -18.50
C ASP A 231 7.47 -20.76 -17.21
N PHE A 232 6.27 -20.18 -17.31
CA PHE A 232 5.36 -20.04 -16.18
C PHE A 232 4.72 -21.39 -15.82
N ASP A 233 5.27 -22.08 -14.83
CA ASP A 233 4.67 -23.29 -14.27
C ASP A 233 3.87 -22.95 -13.00
N GLN A 234 2.54 -22.93 -13.15
CA GLN A 234 1.60 -22.66 -12.06
C GLN A 234 1.83 -23.55 -10.83
N THR A 235 2.13 -24.83 -11.07
CA THR A 235 2.29 -25.82 -9.99
C THR A 235 3.60 -25.58 -9.25
N LYS A 236 4.67 -25.28 -9.98
CA LYS A 236 5.95 -24.90 -9.39
C LYS A 236 5.82 -23.63 -8.54
N VAL A 237 5.23 -22.57 -9.10
CA VAL A 237 5.02 -21.31 -8.36
C VAL A 237 4.23 -21.54 -7.08
N ALA A 238 3.12 -22.30 -7.14
CA ALA A 238 2.33 -22.61 -5.95
C ALA A 238 3.13 -23.38 -4.88
N ARG A 239 4.02 -24.31 -5.28
CA ARG A 239 4.90 -25.03 -4.36
C ARG A 239 5.92 -24.09 -3.72
N ASP A 240 6.53 -23.21 -4.50
CA ASP A 240 7.53 -22.26 -4.01
C ASP A 240 6.93 -21.26 -3.00
N ILE A 241 5.66 -20.85 -3.21
CA ILE A 241 4.89 -20.09 -2.22
C ILE A 241 4.78 -20.86 -0.90
N ILE A 242 4.41 -22.14 -0.95
CA ILE A 242 4.27 -22.98 0.26
C ILE A 242 5.61 -23.11 0.98
N VAL A 243 6.69 -23.39 0.25
CA VAL A 243 8.03 -23.49 0.83
C VAL A 243 8.43 -22.19 1.52
N SER A 244 8.11 -21.04 0.93
CA SER A 244 8.41 -19.73 1.53
C SER A 244 7.54 -19.41 2.75
N LEU A 245 6.29 -19.89 2.79
CA LEU A 245 5.40 -19.81 3.96
C LEU A 245 5.85 -20.73 5.11
N GLU A 246 6.49 -21.86 4.78
CA GLU A 246 7.03 -22.81 5.75
C GLU A 246 8.40 -22.37 6.25
N LYS A 247 8.38 -21.51 7.28
CA LYS A 247 9.55 -21.20 8.11
C LYS A 247 9.95 -22.46 8.88
N GLN A 248 10.75 -23.33 8.25
CA GLN A 248 11.43 -24.54 8.76
C GLN A 248 10.73 -25.31 9.90
N ASP A 249 10.33 -26.56 9.62
CA ASP A 249 10.16 -27.70 10.56
C ASP A 249 8.81 -28.45 10.53
N THR A 250 8.13 -28.66 9.38
CA THR A 250 6.98 -29.61 9.43
C THR A 250 6.74 -30.50 8.21
N TYR A 251 7.22 -30.17 7.00
CA TYR A 251 6.99 -31.04 5.82
C TYR A 251 8.28 -31.63 5.24
N PRO A 252 8.31 -32.94 4.94
CA PRO A 252 9.43 -33.51 4.19
C PRO A 252 9.44 -32.96 2.75
N MET A 253 10.49 -32.20 2.44
CA MET A 253 10.71 -31.50 1.16
C MET A 253 10.60 -32.41 -0.09
N TYR A 254 10.79 -33.73 0.07
CA TYR A 254 10.70 -34.72 -1.02
C TYR A 254 9.27 -35.08 -1.46
N LEU A 255 8.22 -34.62 -0.77
CA LEU A 255 6.83 -34.90 -1.15
C LEU A 255 6.21 -33.83 -2.07
N LEU A 256 6.74 -32.59 -2.08
CA LEU A 256 6.13 -31.48 -2.82
C LEU A 256 6.09 -31.69 -4.34
N ASP A 257 7.09 -32.35 -4.93
CA ASP A 257 7.12 -32.61 -6.38
C ASP A 257 5.93 -33.44 -6.88
N SER A 258 5.30 -34.19 -5.97
CA SER A 258 4.14 -35.04 -6.24
C SER A 258 2.79 -34.40 -5.88
N VAL A 259 2.78 -33.23 -5.24
CA VAL A 259 1.54 -32.57 -4.79
C VAL A 259 0.83 -31.92 -5.98
N PRO A 260 -0.45 -32.22 -6.23
CA PRO A 260 -1.24 -31.56 -7.27
C PRO A 260 -1.49 -30.08 -6.96
N LEU A 261 -1.62 -29.26 -8.01
CA LEU A 261 -1.89 -27.82 -7.90
C LEU A 261 -3.06 -27.51 -6.94
N GLN A 262 -4.18 -28.23 -7.04
CA GLN A 262 -5.36 -28.03 -6.19
C GLN A 262 -5.02 -28.10 -4.69
N SER A 263 -4.23 -29.10 -4.28
CA SER A 263 -3.82 -29.26 -2.87
C SER A 263 -2.85 -28.17 -2.43
N CYS A 264 -2.02 -27.66 -3.35
CA CYS A 264 -1.18 -26.50 -3.08
C CYS A 264 -2.05 -25.25 -2.84
N LEU A 265 -3.01 -24.97 -3.72
CA LEU A 265 -3.90 -23.81 -3.62
C LEU A 265 -4.70 -23.81 -2.31
N GLU A 266 -5.28 -24.94 -1.92
CA GLU A 266 -5.99 -25.08 -0.63
C GLU A 266 -5.08 -24.84 0.58
N THR A 267 -3.80 -25.21 0.46
CA THR A 267 -2.81 -25.00 1.52
C THR A 267 -2.42 -23.53 1.61
N ILE A 268 -2.17 -22.87 0.48
CA ILE A 268 -1.90 -21.43 0.40
C ILE A 268 -3.05 -20.65 1.03
N GLN A 269 -4.28 -20.93 0.60
CA GLN A 269 -5.48 -20.24 1.07
C GLN A 269 -5.61 -20.32 2.60
N ARG A 270 -5.48 -21.53 3.17
CA ARG A 270 -5.56 -21.75 4.62
C ARG A 270 -4.47 -21.03 5.41
N ARG A 271 -3.26 -20.91 4.84
CA ARG A 271 -2.11 -20.29 5.53
C ARG A 271 -2.17 -18.77 5.49
N ILE A 272 -2.74 -18.21 4.42
CA ILE A 272 -2.78 -16.77 4.18
C ILE A 272 -4.04 -16.13 4.78
N GLN A 273 -5.16 -16.86 4.91
CA GLN A 273 -6.54 -16.44 5.23
C GLN A 273 -6.76 -15.32 6.28
N VAL A 274 -5.83 -15.08 7.20
CA VAL A 274 -5.96 -14.05 8.25
C VAL A 274 -4.70 -13.20 8.45
N LYS A 275 -3.70 -13.37 7.59
CA LYS A 275 -2.39 -12.73 7.70
C LYS A 275 -2.24 -11.67 6.63
N LYS A 276 -1.70 -10.51 6.97
CA LYS A 276 -1.27 -9.51 6.00
C LYS A 276 0.03 -10.02 5.36
N PHE A 277 0.02 -10.30 4.06
CA PHE A 277 1.20 -10.83 3.36
C PHE A 277 1.74 -9.86 2.31
N LEU A 278 3.02 -9.99 2.04
CA LEU A 278 3.70 -9.42 0.88
C LEU A 278 4.20 -10.59 0.02
N LEU A 279 3.74 -10.69 -1.23
CA LEU A 279 4.21 -11.66 -2.21
C LEU A 279 5.00 -10.94 -3.30
N VAL A 280 6.26 -11.35 -3.50
CA VAL A 280 7.10 -10.89 -4.62
C VAL A 280 7.25 -12.06 -5.60
N LEU A 281 6.78 -11.83 -6.83
CA LEU A 281 7.04 -12.70 -7.97
C LEU A 281 8.15 -12.04 -8.80
N ASP A 282 9.35 -12.58 -8.76
CA ASP A 282 10.50 -12.05 -9.50
C ASP A 282 10.60 -12.73 -10.87
N ASP A 283 10.96 -11.94 -11.89
CA ASP A 283 11.20 -12.40 -13.27
C ASP A 283 9.99 -13.09 -13.94
N VAL A 284 8.80 -12.50 -13.83
CA VAL A 284 7.57 -13.05 -14.44
C VAL A 284 7.57 -12.85 -15.96
N TRP A 285 7.57 -13.95 -16.71
CA TRP A 285 7.38 -13.99 -18.16
C TRP A 285 6.15 -14.85 -18.48
N THR A 286 4.99 -14.21 -18.71
CA THR A 286 3.79 -14.92 -19.17
C THR A 286 3.08 -14.10 -20.25
N GLU A 287 2.60 -14.79 -21.28
CA GLU A 287 1.73 -14.23 -22.33
C GLU A 287 0.25 -14.57 -22.07
N HIS A 288 -0.04 -15.32 -21.01
CA HIS A 288 -1.37 -15.86 -20.70
C HIS A 288 -1.78 -15.51 -19.28
N ASP A 289 -2.57 -14.44 -19.14
CA ASP A 289 -3.09 -13.96 -17.85
C ASP A 289 -3.91 -15.03 -17.10
N GLU A 290 -4.52 -15.97 -17.84
CA GLU A 290 -5.32 -17.08 -17.29
C GLU A 290 -4.52 -17.99 -16.35
N ASP A 291 -3.20 -18.09 -16.55
CA ASP A 291 -2.36 -18.95 -15.72
C ASP A 291 -2.20 -18.43 -14.29
N TRP A 292 -2.40 -17.13 -14.08
CA TRP A 292 -2.31 -16.50 -12.78
C TRP A 292 -3.60 -16.64 -11.95
N GLU A 293 -4.76 -16.77 -12.60
CA GLU A 293 -6.06 -16.71 -11.96
C GLU A 293 -6.28 -17.75 -10.83
N PRO A 294 -5.87 -19.04 -10.96
CA PRO A 294 -6.02 -20.00 -9.87
C PRO A 294 -5.22 -19.63 -8.62
N ILE A 295 -3.99 -19.14 -8.79
CA ILE A 295 -3.14 -18.71 -7.67
C ILE A 295 -3.72 -17.44 -7.06
N ARG A 296 -4.14 -16.49 -7.89
CA ARG A 296 -4.82 -15.27 -7.45
C ARG A 296 -6.07 -15.57 -6.63
N ALA A 297 -6.89 -16.53 -7.06
CA ALA A 297 -8.09 -16.96 -6.34
C ALA A 297 -7.74 -17.58 -4.98
N ALA A 298 -6.66 -18.38 -4.89
CA ALA A 298 -6.20 -18.95 -3.62
C ALA A 298 -5.63 -17.89 -2.65
N LEU A 299 -5.12 -16.78 -3.18
CA LEU A 299 -4.63 -15.64 -2.38
C LEU A 299 -5.77 -14.69 -1.95
N GLN A 300 -6.95 -14.79 -2.56
CA GLN A 300 -8.11 -14.00 -2.15
C GLN A 300 -8.69 -14.52 -0.84
N TYR A 301 -9.12 -13.57 -0.03
CA TYR A 301 -9.71 -13.85 1.27
C TYR A 301 -11.22 -14.00 1.16
N GLU A 302 -11.75 -15.08 1.72
CA GLU A 302 -13.16 -15.10 2.07
C GLU A 302 -13.38 -14.31 3.36
N CYS A 303 -13.95 -13.11 3.25
CA CYS A 303 -14.30 -12.27 4.41
C CYS A 303 -15.13 -13.02 5.46
N TRP A 304 -15.91 -14.03 5.03
CA TRP A 304 -16.69 -14.87 5.93
C TRP A 304 -15.82 -15.65 6.91
N GLU A 305 -14.69 -16.16 6.45
CA GLU A 305 -13.83 -17.02 7.24
C GLU A 305 -13.12 -16.23 8.35
N ILE A 306 -12.69 -15.01 8.03
CA ILE A 306 -12.18 -14.04 9.01
C ILE A 306 -13.26 -13.70 10.05
N ILE A 307 -14.48 -13.40 9.61
CA ILE A 307 -15.61 -13.11 10.51
C ILE A 307 -15.87 -14.31 11.42
N ARG A 308 -15.89 -15.53 10.86
CA ARG A 308 -16.13 -16.78 11.58
C ARG A 308 -15.09 -17.01 12.68
N GLU A 309 -13.81 -16.82 12.36
CA GLU A 309 -12.72 -16.97 13.31
C GLU A 309 -12.82 -15.94 14.45
N VAL A 310 -12.94 -14.65 14.11
CA VAL A 310 -12.93 -13.55 15.10
C VAL A 310 -14.19 -13.55 15.97
N ALA A 311 -15.36 -13.90 15.41
CA ALA A 311 -16.61 -14.01 16.16
C ALA A 311 -16.64 -15.24 17.10
N LEU A 312 -15.55 -16.02 17.20
CA LEU A 312 -15.37 -17.18 18.07
C LEU A 312 -16.40 -18.29 17.83
N PHE A 313 -16.54 -18.73 16.58
CA PHE A 313 -17.47 -19.81 16.19
C PHE A 313 -17.00 -21.24 16.49
N HIS A 314 -15.80 -21.43 17.02
CA HIS A 314 -15.25 -22.77 17.20
C HIS A 314 -16.12 -23.61 18.16
N GLY A 315 -16.64 -24.74 17.66
CA GLY A 315 -17.41 -25.72 18.44
C GLY A 315 -18.94 -25.53 18.47
N ARG A 316 -19.54 -24.74 17.58
CA ARG A 316 -21.01 -24.69 17.42
C ARG A 316 -21.48 -25.61 16.29
N ASP A 317 -22.30 -26.61 16.63
CA ASP A 317 -22.90 -27.53 15.65
C ASP A 317 -24.44 -27.47 15.68
N GLY A 318 -25.10 -27.74 14.54
CA GLY A 318 -26.56 -27.90 14.42
C GLY A 318 -27.28 -26.86 13.56
N LYS A 319 -28.62 -26.92 13.49
CA LYS A 319 -29.46 -26.05 12.64
C LYS A 319 -29.34 -24.55 12.94
N GLU A 320 -29.03 -24.17 14.17
CA GLU A 320 -28.80 -22.77 14.54
C GLU A 320 -27.50 -22.23 13.93
N PHE A 321 -26.47 -23.08 13.80
CA PHE A 321 -25.22 -22.74 13.14
C PHE A 321 -25.44 -22.48 11.64
N GLU A 322 -26.15 -23.37 10.94
CA GLU A 322 -26.44 -23.18 9.50
C GLU A 322 -27.19 -21.87 9.20
N ASN A 323 -28.08 -21.45 10.10
CA ASN A 323 -28.82 -20.20 9.92
C ASN A 323 -27.95 -18.97 10.17
N LEU A 324 -27.06 -19.00 11.17
CA LEU A 324 -26.11 -17.92 11.43
C LEU A 324 -25.05 -17.83 10.34
N GLU A 325 -24.57 -18.97 9.83
CA GLU A 325 -23.61 -19.00 8.72
C GLU A 325 -24.18 -18.35 7.46
N LYS A 326 -25.44 -18.62 7.11
CA LYS A 326 -26.10 -17.96 5.97
C LYS A 326 -26.09 -16.44 6.12
N ILE A 327 -26.48 -15.92 7.29
CA ILE A 327 -26.47 -14.47 7.56
C ILE A 327 -25.04 -13.92 7.53
N GLY A 328 -24.11 -14.65 8.14
CA GLY A 328 -22.71 -14.30 8.19
C GLY A 328 -22.05 -14.18 6.83
N ARG A 329 -22.38 -15.08 5.89
CA ARG A 329 -21.95 -14.99 4.49
C ARG A 329 -22.54 -13.76 3.78
N GLU A 330 -23.78 -13.37 4.10
CA GLU A 330 -24.33 -12.10 3.58
C GLU A 330 -23.63 -10.87 4.18
N ILE A 331 -23.25 -10.90 5.46
CA ILE A 331 -22.44 -9.85 6.10
C ILE A 331 -21.05 -9.79 5.43
N ALA A 332 -20.44 -10.93 5.14
CA ALA A 332 -19.14 -11.00 4.47
C ALA A 332 -19.16 -10.35 3.07
N LYS A 333 -20.26 -10.49 2.32
CA LYS A 333 -20.42 -9.79 1.02
C LYS A 333 -20.40 -8.27 1.17
N LYS A 334 -20.86 -7.72 2.31
CA LYS A 334 -20.78 -6.29 2.60
C LYS A 334 -19.34 -5.81 2.82
N CYS A 335 -18.39 -6.72 3.09
CA CYS A 335 -16.98 -6.37 3.29
C CYS A 335 -16.24 -6.03 1.99
N LYS A 336 -16.76 -6.43 0.81
CA LYS A 336 -16.11 -6.20 -0.51
C LYS A 336 -14.62 -6.58 -0.51
N GLY A 337 -14.31 -7.74 0.07
CA GLY A 337 -12.94 -8.27 0.09
C GLY A 337 -11.99 -7.63 1.09
N LEU A 338 -12.42 -6.63 1.88
CA LEU A 338 -11.54 -5.91 2.81
C LEU A 338 -11.35 -6.67 4.15
N PRO A 339 -10.15 -7.20 4.46
CA PRO A 339 -9.93 -8.00 5.66
C PRO A 339 -10.12 -7.20 6.96
N LEU A 340 -9.80 -5.91 6.95
CA LEU A 340 -10.00 -5.01 8.10
C LEU A 340 -11.49 -4.88 8.43
N VAL A 341 -12.35 -4.75 7.41
CA VAL A 341 -13.80 -4.69 7.58
C VAL A 341 -14.31 -6.01 8.14
N ALA A 342 -13.87 -7.13 7.57
CA ALA A 342 -14.23 -8.46 8.04
C ALA A 342 -13.83 -8.69 9.52
N LYS A 343 -12.61 -8.31 9.92
CA LYS A 343 -12.13 -8.40 11.29
C LYS A 343 -12.93 -7.51 12.25
N THR A 344 -13.26 -6.29 11.81
CA THR A 344 -14.08 -5.34 12.58
C THR A 344 -15.48 -5.90 12.83
N LEU A 345 -16.14 -6.42 11.78
CA LEU A 345 -17.46 -7.02 11.90
C LEU A 345 -17.44 -8.32 12.70
N GLY A 346 -16.39 -9.14 12.55
CA GLY A 346 -16.17 -10.30 13.41
C GLY A 346 -16.11 -9.91 14.88
N GLY A 347 -15.44 -8.80 15.21
CA GLY A 347 -15.40 -8.23 16.56
C GLY A 347 -16.77 -7.76 17.05
N VAL A 348 -17.56 -7.11 16.19
CA VAL A 348 -18.95 -6.74 16.52
C VAL A 348 -19.82 -7.99 16.75
N LEU A 349 -19.64 -9.03 15.95
CA LEU A 349 -20.43 -10.27 16.05
C LEU A 349 -19.99 -11.12 17.25
N GLN A 350 -18.82 -10.83 17.82
CA GLN A 350 -18.30 -11.52 19.00
C GLN A 350 -19.30 -11.41 20.17
N GLY A 351 -19.71 -12.55 20.70
CA GLY A 351 -20.66 -12.62 21.81
C GLY A 351 -22.14 -12.56 21.42
N LYS A 352 -22.51 -12.19 20.17
CA LYS A 352 -23.89 -12.24 19.67
C LYS A 352 -24.28 -13.70 19.38
N ARG A 353 -25.43 -14.17 19.90
CA ARG A 353 -25.81 -15.60 19.85
C ARG A 353 -27.07 -15.88 19.05
N SER A 354 -27.97 -14.91 18.92
CA SER A 354 -29.26 -15.09 18.26
C SER A 354 -29.24 -14.66 16.80
N LYS A 355 -30.10 -15.30 15.99
CA LYS A 355 -30.34 -14.93 14.60
C LYS A 355 -30.69 -13.43 14.45
N LYS A 356 -31.52 -12.93 15.36
CA LYS A 356 -32.00 -11.53 15.35
C LYS A 356 -30.85 -10.53 15.57
N GLU A 357 -29.92 -10.83 16.46
CA GLU A 357 -28.74 -9.97 16.69
C GLU A 357 -27.85 -9.87 15.45
N TRP A 358 -27.74 -10.96 14.68
CA TRP A 358 -26.99 -11.00 13.42
C TRP A 358 -27.72 -10.26 12.30
N GLU A 359 -29.03 -10.46 12.17
CA GLU A 359 -29.89 -9.72 11.23
C GLU A 359 -29.83 -8.21 11.51
N ASN A 360 -29.80 -7.79 12.78
CA ASN A 360 -29.66 -6.38 13.14
C ASN A 360 -28.34 -5.75 12.68
N VAL A 361 -27.24 -6.54 12.62
CA VAL A 361 -25.96 -6.07 12.08
C VAL A 361 -26.02 -6.01 10.55
N LEU A 362 -26.62 -7.02 9.90
CA LEU A 362 -26.78 -7.07 8.45
C LEU A 362 -27.66 -5.93 7.90
N LEU A 363 -28.75 -5.62 8.62
CA LEU A 363 -29.77 -4.64 8.23
C LEU A 363 -29.53 -3.25 8.82
N ASN A 364 -28.35 -2.99 9.39
CA ASN A 364 -28.07 -1.74 10.08
C ASN A 364 -28.04 -0.54 9.11
N GLU A 365 -28.73 0.55 9.44
CA GLU A 365 -28.79 1.77 8.63
C GLU A 365 -27.41 2.42 8.39
N SER A 366 -26.42 2.13 9.26
CA SER A 366 -25.04 2.60 9.07
C SER A 366 -24.39 2.11 7.77
N TRP A 367 -24.92 1.06 7.14
CA TRP A 367 -24.50 0.62 5.80
C TRP A 367 -24.82 1.63 4.69
N GLU A 368 -25.82 2.49 4.89
CA GLU A 368 -26.34 3.43 3.90
C GLU A 368 -25.89 4.88 4.13
N LEU A 369 -25.12 5.12 5.19
CA LEU A 369 -24.59 6.45 5.53
C LEU A 369 -23.47 6.84 4.55
N ASN A 370 -23.84 7.41 3.41
CA ASN A 370 -22.93 8.01 2.42
C ASN A 370 -22.40 9.37 2.91
N LEU A 371 -21.68 9.40 4.04
CA LEU A 371 -21.16 10.64 4.63
C LEU A 371 -19.83 11.10 4.01
N ALA A 372 -19.13 10.21 3.31
CA ALA A 372 -17.99 10.51 2.44
C ALA A 372 -18.02 9.49 1.29
N GLN A 373 -17.55 9.87 0.11
CA GLN A 373 -17.49 9.00 -1.08
C GLN A 373 -17.05 7.57 -0.70
N GLU A 374 -17.96 6.61 -0.88
CA GLU A 374 -17.76 5.15 -0.92
C GLU A 374 -16.82 4.49 0.13
N ASN A 375 -16.67 5.04 1.34
CA ASN A 375 -15.74 4.45 2.29
C ASN A 375 -16.41 3.37 3.16
N HIS A 376 -16.56 2.17 2.59
CA HIS A 376 -17.09 0.98 3.28
C HIS A 376 -16.36 0.66 4.60
N VAL A 377 -15.07 1.02 4.70
CA VAL A 377 -14.29 0.90 5.94
C VAL A 377 -14.86 1.79 7.04
N PHE A 378 -15.19 3.04 6.72
CA PHE A 378 -15.77 3.98 7.68
C PHE A 378 -17.11 3.47 8.22
N ASN A 379 -17.99 2.93 7.38
CA ASN A 379 -19.30 2.41 7.81
C ASN A 379 -19.15 1.22 8.76
N ALA A 380 -18.21 0.32 8.49
CA ALA A 380 -17.92 -0.81 9.38
C ALA A 380 -17.31 -0.35 10.73
N LEU A 381 -16.39 0.62 10.69
CA LEU A 381 -15.81 1.22 11.91
C LEU A 381 -16.85 2.00 12.71
N LEU A 382 -17.77 2.70 12.06
CA LEU A 382 -18.86 3.43 12.70
C LEU A 382 -19.83 2.47 13.39
N LEU A 383 -20.21 1.38 12.72
CA LEU A 383 -21.02 0.31 13.31
C LEU A 383 -20.34 -0.27 14.55
N SER A 384 -19.03 -0.57 14.47
CA SER A 384 -18.23 -1.02 15.61
C SER A 384 -18.22 0.01 16.75
N TYR A 385 -18.04 1.29 16.44
CA TYR A 385 -18.09 2.36 17.43
C TYR A 385 -19.46 2.47 18.12
N HIS A 386 -20.55 2.26 17.39
CA HIS A 386 -21.89 2.25 17.98
C HIS A 386 -22.14 1.05 18.89
N ASP A 387 -21.57 -0.12 18.56
CA ASP A 387 -21.67 -1.36 19.34
C ASP A 387 -20.81 -1.35 20.62
N LEU A 388 -19.79 -0.48 20.69
CA LEU A 388 -18.95 -0.36 21.89
C LEU A 388 -19.75 0.00 23.15
N PRO A 389 -19.37 -0.54 24.32
CA PRO A 389 -19.84 -0.07 25.61
C PRO A 389 -19.68 1.45 25.77
N PHE A 390 -20.69 2.10 26.36
CA PHE A 390 -20.70 3.56 26.56
C PHE A 390 -19.41 4.13 27.19
N PRO A 391 -18.77 3.50 28.19
CA PRO A 391 -17.52 4.02 28.77
C PRO A 391 -16.32 4.02 27.82
N LEU A 392 -16.31 3.16 26.79
CA LEU A 392 -15.20 3.03 25.85
C LEU A 392 -15.26 4.05 24.71
N LYS A 393 -16.45 4.57 24.38
CA LYS A 393 -16.62 5.54 23.29
C LYS A 393 -15.79 6.82 23.48
N PRO A 394 -15.80 7.48 24.66
CA PRO A 394 -14.94 8.65 24.91
C PRO A 394 -13.44 8.32 24.87
N CYS A 395 -13.05 7.09 25.21
CA CYS A 395 -11.65 6.66 25.19
C CYS A 395 -11.14 6.58 23.74
N ILE A 396 -11.92 6.02 22.83
CA ILE A 396 -11.58 6.01 21.39
C ILE A 396 -11.63 7.42 20.79
N LEU A 397 -12.63 8.23 21.16
CA LEU A 397 -12.75 9.60 20.66
C LEU A 397 -11.56 10.48 21.10
N TYR A 398 -10.97 10.22 22.28
CA TYR A 398 -9.75 10.90 22.71
C TYR A 398 -8.59 10.66 21.72
N CYS A 399 -8.46 9.47 21.15
CA CYS A 399 -7.40 9.17 20.19
C CYS A 399 -7.51 10.00 18.90
N ALA A 400 -8.70 10.52 18.56
CA ALA A 400 -8.89 11.42 17.42
C ALA A 400 -8.27 12.82 17.62
N LEU A 401 -7.87 13.16 18.86
CA LEU A 401 -7.16 14.41 19.17
C LEU A 401 -5.64 14.31 18.95
N LEU A 402 -5.13 13.11 18.68
CA LEU A 402 -3.71 12.85 18.51
C LEU A 402 -3.31 13.08 17.05
N GLU A 403 -2.08 13.53 16.85
CA GLU A 403 -1.54 13.74 15.50
C GLU A 403 -1.39 12.42 14.75
N LYS A 404 -1.48 12.48 13.41
CA LYS A 404 -1.29 11.30 12.57
C LYS A 404 0.09 10.70 12.83
N TYR A 405 0.15 9.38 13.02
CA TYR A 405 1.36 8.62 13.33
C TYR A 405 1.99 8.90 14.72
N PHE A 406 1.28 9.58 15.62
CA PHE A 406 1.77 9.79 16.97
C PHE A 406 1.92 8.45 17.72
N ILE A 407 3.13 8.17 18.21
CA ILE A 407 3.44 6.95 18.97
C ILE A 407 3.02 7.17 20.43
N ILE A 408 2.07 6.36 20.90
CA ILE A 408 1.53 6.49 22.26
C ILE A 408 2.01 5.31 23.09
N SER A 409 2.56 5.59 24.28
CA SER A 409 2.79 4.56 25.28
C SER A 409 1.46 4.10 25.89
N LYS A 410 1.28 2.79 26.04
CA LYS A 410 0.10 2.19 26.68
C LYS A 410 -0.17 2.79 28.07
N ASP A 411 0.87 2.96 28.88
CA ASP A 411 0.72 3.47 30.25
C ASP A 411 0.26 4.92 30.26
N GLN A 412 0.82 5.75 29.37
CA GLN A 412 0.37 7.13 29.19
C GLN A 412 -1.08 7.20 28.73
N LEU A 413 -1.50 6.33 27.80
CA LEU A 413 -2.88 6.30 27.33
C LEU A 413 -3.86 5.91 28.44
N ILE A 414 -3.50 4.93 29.28
CA ILE A 414 -4.28 4.51 30.44
C ILE A 414 -4.40 5.65 31.47
N GLU A 415 -3.30 6.35 31.77
CA GLU A 415 -3.32 7.51 32.66
C GLU A 415 -4.27 8.60 32.13
N GLN A 416 -4.19 8.93 30.84
CA GLN A 416 -5.05 9.93 30.21
C GLN A 416 -6.53 9.50 30.21
N TRP A 417 -6.83 8.25 29.87
CA TRP A 417 -8.21 7.72 29.90
C TRP A 417 -8.78 7.67 31.31
N SER A 418 -7.97 7.32 32.31
CA SER A 418 -8.37 7.32 33.72
C SER A 418 -8.82 8.71 34.20
N CYS A 419 -8.25 9.77 33.61
CA CYS A 419 -8.64 11.15 33.90
C CYS A 419 -9.92 11.61 33.17
N LEU A 420 -10.27 11.05 32.01
CA LEU A 420 -11.42 11.51 31.20
C LEU A 420 -12.77 11.37 31.93
N GLY A 421 -12.92 10.34 32.76
CA GLY A 421 -14.13 10.04 33.53
C GLY A 421 -14.12 10.52 34.98
N LEU A 422 -13.03 11.15 35.44
CA LEU A 422 -12.86 11.51 36.84
C LEU A 422 -13.69 12.76 37.18
N GLU A 423 -14.82 12.56 37.86
CA GLU A 423 -15.69 13.67 38.31
C GLU A 423 -15.32 14.18 39.71
N LYS A 424 -14.77 13.30 40.55
CA LYS A 424 -14.42 13.57 41.95
C LYS A 424 -13.06 13.01 42.30
N LEU A 425 -12.22 13.80 42.98
CA LEU A 425 -11.01 13.26 43.59
C LEU A 425 -11.36 12.39 44.80
N PRO A 426 -10.70 11.24 44.97
CA PRO A 426 -10.97 10.36 46.10
C PRO A 426 -10.49 11.00 47.41
N ASP A 427 -11.30 10.89 48.47
CA ASP A 427 -10.95 11.41 49.80
C ASP A 427 -9.62 10.87 50.33
N GLY A 428 -9.22 9.67 49.90
CA GLY A 428 -7.93 9.06 50.27
C GLY A 428 -6.70 9.85 49.81
N ILE A 429 -6.81 10.76 48.84
CA ILE A 429 -5.69 11.58 48.35
C ILE A 429 -5.05 12.43 49.46
N VAL A 430 -5.83 12.78 50.48
CA VAL A 430 -5.39 13.57 51.64
C VAL A 430 -4.36 12.82 52.50
N LYS A 431 -4.22 11.51 52.31
CA LYS A 431 -3.23 10.66 53.00
C LYS A 431 -1.83 10.73 52.36
N LEU A 432 -1.71 11.30 51.16
CA LEU A 432 -0.45 11.38 50.42
C LEU A 432 0.41 12.56 50.91
N MET A 433 0.87 12.52 52.16
CA MET A 433 1.59 13.63 52.81
C MET A 433 2.88 14.08 52.10
N ASN A 434 3.43 13.21 51.23
CA ASN A 434 4.64 13.48 50.44
C ASN A 434 4.35 13.93 49.00
N LEU A 435 3.08 14.11 48.64
CA LEU A 435 2.69 14.53 47.29
C LEU A 435 3.28 15.91 46.99
N ARG A 436 4.00 16.01 45.87
CA ARG A 436 4.61 17.26 45.39
C ARG A 436 3.87 17.85 44.20
N VAL A 437 3.40 17.00 43.29
CA VAL A 437 2.71 17.42 42.07
C VAL A 437 1.30 16.86 42.08
N LEU A 438 0.31 17.74 41.96
CA LEU A 438 -1.08 17.39 41.71
C LEU A 438 -1.45 17.91 40.32
N ASN A 439 -1.37 17.03 39.32
CA ASN A 439 -1.74 17.36 37.96
C ASN A 439 -3.13 16.80 37.64
N THR A 440 -4.09 17.69 37.39
CA THR A 440 -5.45 17.31 36.98
C THR A 440 -5.84 17.87 35.61
N MET A 441 -4.86 18.32 34.81
CA MET A 441 -5.10 18.97 33.50
C MET A 441 -5.92 18.10 32.53
N GLY A 442 -5.70 16.78 32.55
CA GLY A 442 -6.47 15.82 31.74
C GLY A 442 -7.89 15.54 32.23
N SER A 443 -8.24 15.96 33.46
CA SER A 443 -9.52 15.64 34.10
C SER A 443 -10.57 16.73 33.86
N ARG A 444 -11.11 16.81 32.64
CA ARG A 444 -12.05 17.88 32.25
C ARG A 444 -13.38 17.88 33.03
N ARG A 445 -13.83 16.71 33.51
CA ARG A 445 -15.08 16.56 34.29
C ARG A 445 -14.89 16.70 35.79
N LEU A 446 -13.65 16.84 36.27
CA LEU A 446 -13.33 16.89 37.68
C LEU A 446 -13.82 18.20 38.30
N THR A 447 -14.82 18.11 39.17
CA THR A 447 -15.45 19.26 39.83
C THR A 447 -15.32 19.22 41.35
N TYR A 448 -15.08 18.04 41.94
CA TYR A 448 -14.96 17.86 43.39
C TYR A 448 -13.50 17.62 43.81
N TYR A 449 -13.04 18.40 44.78
CA TYR A 449 -11.73 18.29 45.41
C TYR A 449 -11.95 18.15 46.92
N PRO A 450 -11.39 17.13 47.60
CA PRO A 450 -11.60 16.94 49.03
C PRO A 450 -10.88 18.00 49.85
N LYS A 451 -11.55 18.51 50.89
CA LYS A 451 -11.05 19.60 51.74
C LYS A 451 -9.65 19.36 52.33
N GLY A 452 -9.33 18.11 52.63
CA GLY A 452 -8.04 17.75 53.24
C GLY A 452 -6.80 18.01 52.37
N ILE A 453 -6.95 18.36 51.08
CA ILE A 453 -5.83 18.76 50.21
C ILE A 453 -5.04 19.93 50.80
N GLY A 454 -5.68 20.85 51.51
CA GLY A 454 -4.99 21.98 52.17
C GLY A 454 -3.91 21.54 53.17
N ARG A 455 -3.98 20.29 53.68
CA ARG A 455 -3.00 19.72 54.62
C ARG A 455 -1.75 19.17 53.93
N LEU A 456 -1.72 19.08 52.61
CA LEU A 456 -0.60 18.57 51.83
C LEU A 456 0.48 19.63 51.63
N THR A 457 1.14 20.05 52.71
CA THR A 457 2.08 21.19 52.73
C THR A 457 3.35 20.99 51.88
N ARG A 458 3.63 19.76 51.41
CA ARG A 458 4.73 19.44 50.50
C ARG A 458 4.39 19.63 49.02
N LEU A 459 3.16 20.02 48.68
CA LEU A 459 2.77 20.34 47.32
C LEU A 459 3.57 21.54 46.78
N THR A 460 4.20 21.34 45.64
CA THR A 460 4.95 22.33 44.88
C THR A 460 4.23 22.72 43.60
N GLU A 461 3.46 21.82 43.00
CA GLU A 461 2.76 22.07 41.74
C GLU A 461 1.32 21.60 41.79
N VAL A 462 0.41 22.50 41.39
CA VAL A 462 -1.00 22.20 41.14
C VAL A 462 -1.33 22.67 39.72
N ALA A 463 -1.28 21.74 38.76
CA ALA A 463 -1.38 22.07 37.34
C ALA A 463 -2.81 22.37 36.88
N ARG A 464 -3.83 22.04 37.67
CA ARG A 464 -5.23 22.46 37.50
C ARG A 464 -5.99 22.21 38.80
N ILE A 465 -6.77 23.18 39.24
CA ILE A 465 -7.75 22.99 40.32
C ILE A 465 -8.95 23.91 40.11
N ILE A 466 -10.15 23.38 40.32
CA ILE A 466 -11.39 24.16 40.28
C ILE A 466 -11.79 24.45 41.72
N VAL A 467 -11.94 25.73 42.03
CA VAL A 467 -12.22 26.18 43.41
C VAL A 467 -13.48 27.03 43.38
N ARG A 468 -14.44 26.67 44.23
CA ARG A 468 -15.61 27.51 44.46
C ARG A 468 -15.20 28.74 45.26
N ALA A 469 -15.45 29.91 44.70
CA ALA A 469 -15.10 31.18 45.32
C ALA A 469 -16.25 31.77 46.15
N ASP A 470 -17.46 31.24 46.02
CA ASP A 470 -18.70 31.81 46.54
C ASP A 470 -19.18 31.24 47.87
N ARG A 471 -18.61 30.13 48.32
CA ARG A 471 -18.98 29.48 49.58
C ARG A 471 -17.88 28.57 50.09
N ASN A 472 -17.81 28.45 51.41
CA ASN A 472 -16.96 27.46 52.08
C ASN A 472 -17.74 26.18 52.38
N ASP A 473 -17.53 25.14 51.59
CA ASP A 473 -18.11 23.82 51.87
C ASP A 473 -17.23 23.06 52.88
N PRO A 474 -17.76 22.50 53.98
CA PRO A 474 -16.99 21.68 54.91
C PRO A 474 -16.42 20.39 54.31
N LYS A 475 -16.90 19.94 53.14
CA LYS A 475 -16.47 18.71 52.46
C LYS A 475 -15.61 18.96 51.23
N GLU A 476 -15.65 20.15 50.64
CA GLU A 476 -14.91 20.50 49.43
C GLU A 476 -13.74 21.43 49.74
N PHE A 477 -12.72 21.39 48.88
CA PHE A 477 -11.58 22.29 48.90
C PHE A 477 -12.01 23.70 48.50
N SER A 478 -11.63 24.67 49.33
CA SER A 478 -12.05 26.07 49.27
C SER A 478 -10.85 27.00 49.13
N LEU A 479 -11.11 28.27 48.81
CA LEU A 479 -10.05 29.30 48.71
C LEU A 479 -9.22 29.40 50.01
N ARG A 480 -9.87 29.26 51.17
CA ARG A 480 -9.20 29.30 52.46
C ARG A 480 -8.16 28.19 52.64
N ASP A 481 -8.36 27.03 52.02
CA ASP A 481 -7.49 25.86 52.21
C ASP A 481 -6.10 26.04 51.59
N PHE A 482 -5.89 27.08 50.77
CA PHE A 482 -4.57 27.47 50.31
C PHE A 482 -3.69 28.09 51.42
N GLU A 483 -4.26 28.53 52.55
CA GLU A 483 -3.51 29.18 53.64
C GLU A 483 -2.26 28.37 54.05
N SER A 484 -2.39 27.04 54.17
CA SER A 484 -1.31 26.14 54.60
C SER A 484 -0.37 25.67 53.48
N LEU A 485 -0.67 25.93 52.21
CA LEU A 485 0.12 25.46 51.06
C LEU A 485 1.21 26.47 50.67
N ASN A 486 2.22 26.64 51.52
CA ASN A 486 3.23 27.71 51.36
C ASN A 486 4.38 27.38 50.38
N ASN A 487 4.55 26.11 50.03
CA ASN A 487 5.60 25.64 49.13
C ASN A 487 5.19 25.58 47.66
N LEU A 488 3.99 26.06 47.32
CA LEU A 488 3.50 26.08 45.95
C LEU A 488 4.38 26.98 45.08
N GLN A 489 4.88 26.40 44.00
CA GLN A 489 5.66 27.05 42.95
C GLN A 489 4.79 27.31 41.72
N THR A 490 3.96 26.35 41.34
CA THR A 490 3.09 26.45 40.16
C THR A 490 1.65 26.21 40.59
N LEU A 491 0.75 27.12 40.18
CA LEU A 491 -0.68 27.00 40.46
C LEU A 491 -1.47 27.44 39.23
N LEU A 492 -2.31 26.55 38.68
CA LEU A 492 -3.34 26.91 37.72
C LEU A 492 -4.71 26.68 38.37
N MET A 493 -5.36 27.77 38.74
CA MET A 493 -6.64 27.76 39.44
C MET A 493 -7.74 28.35 38.58
N HIS A 494 -8.88 27.67 38.52
CA HIS A 494 -10.12 28.17 37.93
C HIS A 494 -11.13 28.45 39.05
N LEU A 495 -11.53 29.72 39.18
CA LEU A 495 -12.55 30.13 40.14
C LEU A 495 -13.94 29.95 39.53
N VAL A 496 -14.86 29.37 40.31
CA VAL A 496 -16.26 29.18 39.94
C VAL A 496 -17.14 29.75 41.05
N GLY A 497 -18.25 30.41 40.70
CA GLY A 497 -19.16 31.05 41.65
C GLY A 497 -19.55 32.46 41.22
N ASN A 498 -20.68 32.96 41.73
CA ASN A 498 -21.24 34.24 41.29
C ASN A 498 -20.60 35.45 41.97
N VAL A 499 -20.14 35.29 43.21
CA VAL A 499 -19.51 36.35 44.03
C VAL A 499 -18.33 35.71 44.76
N ILE A 500 -17.19 36.41 44.84
CA ILE A 500 -16.02 35.92 45.59
C ILE A 500 -16.18 36.30 47.06
N ASP A 501 -16.05 35.33 47.96
CA ASP A 501 -15.96 35.59 49.40
C ASP A 501 -14.58 36.20 49.73
N GLU A 502 -14.58 37.50 50.00
CA GLU A 502 -13.36 38.27 50.31
C GLU A 502 -12.61 37.74 51.53
N GLY A 503 -13.34 37.27 52.56
CA GLY A 503 -12.74 36.74 53.78
C GLY A 503 -12.02 35.41 53.56
N GLU A 504 -12.52 34.58 52.64
CA GLU A 504 -11.83 33.36 52.20
C GLU A 504 -10.58 33.67 51.38
N ALA A 505 -10.69 34.65 50.46
CA ALA A 505 -9.61 35.04 49.57
C ALA A 505 -8.44 35.69 50.31
N GLU A 506 -8.70 36.53 51.32
CA GLU A 506 -7.66 37.10 52.18
C GLU A 506 -6.90 36.02 52.97
N ARG A 507 -7.63 35.05 53.53
CA ARG A 507 -7.03 33.96 54.32
C ARG A 507 -6.16 33.02 53.49
N ALA A 508 -6.39 32.93 52.19
CA ALA A 508 -5.56 32.16 51.27
C ALA A 508 -4.09 32.65 51.21
N LYS A 509 -3.83 33.90 51.62
CA LYS A 509 -2.48 34.50 51.74
C LYS A 509 -1.61 34.32 50.49
N PHE A 510 -2.19 34.41 49.30
CA PHE A 510 -1.44 34.27 48.05
C PHE A 510 -0.31 35.29 47.90
N GLN A 511 -0.44 36.46 48.52
CA GLN A 511 0.60 37.52 48.51
C GLN A 511 1.85 37.13 49.31
N ASP A 512 1.71 36.26 50.31
CA ASP A 512 2.81 35.84 51.18
C ASP A 512 3.57 34.62 50.63
N LYS A 513 3.07 34.00 49.55
CA LYS A 513 3.62 32.78 48.95
C LYS A 513 4.75 33.11 47.97
N LYS A 514 5.94 33.28 48.54
CA LYS A 514 7.19 33.71 47.87
C LYS A 514 7.66 32.83 46.71
N HIS A 515 7.17 31.60 46.63
CA HIS A 515 7.65 30.61 45.66
C HIS A 515 6.77 30.51 44.40
N LEU A 516 5.59 31.13 44.36
CA LEU A 516 4.69 31.09 43.20
C LEU A 516 5.29 31.82 41.99
N VAL A 517 5.54 31.07 40.92
CA VAL A 517 6.07 31.55 39.64
C VAL A 517 4.92 31.83 38.68
N GLY A 518 4.89 33.04 38.11
CA GLY A 518 3.98 33.48 37.06
C GLY A 518 4.52 34.78 36.46
N THR A 519 4.13 35.16 35.25
CA THR A 519 4.49 36.47 34.72
C THR A 519 3.90 37.55 35.63
N GLU A 520 4.61 38.66 35.83
CA GLU A 520 4.17 39.75 36.72
C GLU A 520 2.74 40.22 36.35
N GLU A 521 2.40 40.15 35.07
CA GLU A 521 1.10 40.46 34.47
C GLU A 521 0.00 39.42 34.79
N GLU A 522 0.30 38.11 34.79
CA GLU A 522 -0.64 37.04 35.18
C GLU A 522 -0.87 37.00 36.70
N LEU A 523 0.18 37.24 37.48
CA LEU A 523 0.09 37.42 38.92
C LEU A 523 -0.72 38.67 39.25
N GLU A 524 -0.49 39.79 38.55
CA GLU A 524 -1.29 41.00 38.68
C GLU A 524 -2.73 40.80 38.21
N GLU A 525 -3.01 40.04 37.15
CA GLU A 525 -4.38 39.74 36.69
C GLU A 525 -5.16 38.83 37.65
N ARG A 526 -4.52 37.78 38.16
CA ARG A 526 -5.10 36.92 39.20
C ARG A 526 -5.33 37.72 40.48
N LYS A 527 -4.36 38.56 40.86
CA LYS A 527 -4.52 39.51 41.95
C LYS A 527 -5.55 40.58 41.63
N ARG A 528 -5.82 40.98 40.38
CA ARG A 528 -6.84 41.98 39.97
C ARG A 528 -8.25 41.39 40.03
N LYS A 529 -8.42 40.13 39.64
CA LYS A 529 -9.66 39.36 39.81
C LYS A 529 -10.00 39.13 41.29
N ILE A 530 -8.99 39.01 42.14
CA ILE A 530 -9.17 38.88 43.61
C ILE A 530 -9.25 40.28 44.30
N ARG A 531 -8.46 41.27 43.88
CA ARG A 531 -8.39 42.65 44.45
C ARG A 531 -9.51 43.57 43.95
N GLY A 532 -10.15 43.29 42.81
CA GLY A 532 -11.24 44.10 42.26
C GLY A 532 -12.46 44.25 43.19
N VAL A 533 -12.51 43.45 44.26
CA VAL A 533 -13.58 43.51 45.27
C VAL A 533 -13.13 44.22 46.57
N ILE A 534 -11.82 44.31 46.86
CA ILE A 534 -11.29 44.77 48.16
C ILE A 534 -11.24 46.32 48.32
N TRP A 535 -11.55 47.13 47.30
CA TRP A 535 -11.48 48.61 47.37
C TRP A 535 -12.75 49.39 47.01
N THR A 536 -13.94 48.79 46.94
CA THR A 536 -15.19 49.55 46.69
C THR A 536 -15.84 50.17 47.92
N LYS A 537 -15.07 50.46 49.00
CA LYS A 537 -15.52 51.35 50.09
C LYS A 537 -14.41 52.24 50.67
N ARG A 538 -13.82 53.11 49.84
CA ARG A 538 -13.40 54.48 50.26
C ARG A 538 -12.90 55.30 49.08
N ALA A 539 -13.81 56.05 48.46
CA ALA A 539 -13.61 57.44 48.02
C ALA A 539 -14.86 57.88 47.24
N ALA A 540 -15.75 58.59 47.93
CA ALA A 540 -16.63 59.55 47.28
C ALA A 540 -15.77 60.74 46.86
N ALA A 541 -15.66 61.02 45.56
CA ALA A 541 -15.59 62.36 44.99
C ALA A 541 -15.38 62.29 43.47
N SER A 542 -16.34 62.90 42.77
CA SER A 542 -16.25 63.52 41.43
C SER A 542 -15.87 62.67 40.21
N GLY A 543 -16.81 62.65 39.25
CA GLY A 543 -16.46 62.97 37.86
C GLY A 543 -16.68 61.86 36.84
N GLU A 544 -17.87 61.90 36.24
CA GLU A 544 -18.13 61.71 34.79
C GLU A 544 -17.75 60.41 34.04
N ASP A 545 -18.83 59.85 33.47
CA ASP A 545 -18.99 59.31 32.12
C ASP A 545 -18.24 58.04 31.63
N LYS A 546 -19.03 56.96 31.60
CA LYS A 546 -19.42 56.15 30.42
C LYS A 546 -18.33 55.63 29.47
N LYS A 547 -18.12 54.30 29.50
CA LYS A 547 -18.67 53.30 28.53
C LYS A 547 -17.97 51.94 28.76
N ILE A 548 -18.74 50.86 28.88
CA ILE A 548 -18.27 49.47 28.81
C ILE A 548 -19.19 48.73 27.82
N CYS A 549 -18.57 47.87 27.00
CA CYS A 549 -19.16 46.92 26.06
C CYS A 549 -20.18 45.96 26.68
#